data_AF-A0A1Y6KE22-F1
#
_entry.id   AF-A0A1Y6KE22-F1
#
_cell.length_a   1.000
_cell.length_b   1.000
_cell.length_c   1.000
_cell.angle_alpha   90.00
_cell.angle_beta   90.00
_cell.angle_gamma   90.00
#
_symmetry.space_group_name_H-M   'P 1'
#
loop_
_entity.id
_entity.type
_entity.pdbx_description
1 polymer ?
#
loop_
_entity_poly.entity_id
_entity_poly.type
_entity_poly.pdbx_seq_one_letter_code
_entity_poly.pdbx_strand_id
1 'polypeptide(L)'
;MFGLRFIKAQPTTYLLKYRAGAIVEEGAGLSTFYYGPATSLVAIPIGSRDAAFIFQQIARDFQTLTIQGQVTYRIGEPKKAAAMLNFTLKRDGKSYESDDPEELPQRVLGAVEVLAQQAVKDMTLKEALRASDRIAEAIATGLKQRADIDALGLEILGVAVRAVKPTPETAKALEAEAREAILKTADEAIFARRNFAVERERAIRESELDTEIAVEQKKRSIRETQMDAEASVAAKKNELREAGMVADIGLEAKRKDFVSLNAANTRTLADAEAYRVGALMKIFEGVDTRVIQALAATGMQPGQLIAQAFSGLAEKAEKIGQLNVSPELLNSLMQKPAEAPRVRQ
;
A
#
# COMPACT_ATOMS: atom_id res chain seq x y z
N MET A 1 -6.32 -82.10 60.54
CA MET A 1 -5.67 -81.47 59.36
C MET A 1 -4.44 -80.70 59.86
N PHE A 2 -3.22 -81.06 59.44
CA PHE A 2 -1.93 -80.79 60.10
C PHE A 2 -1.46 -79.32 60.24
N GLY A 3 -2.32 -78.31 60.05
CA GLY A 3 -2.01 -76.89 60.30
C GLY A 3 -0.94 -76.24 59.39
N LEU A 4 -0.18 -77.05 58.62
CA LEU A 4 0.76 -76.64 57.60
C LEU A 4 0.02 -76.13 56.36
N ARG A 5 0.37 -74.92 55.95
CA ARG A 5 -0.17 -74.22 54.78
C ARG A 5 0.98 -73.64 53.97
N PHE A 6 0.72 -73.37 52.70
CA PHE A 6 1.67 -72.78 51.77
C PHE A 6 1.13 -71.43 51.30
N ILE A 7 1.99 -70.41 51.30
CA ILE A 7 1.68 -69.11 50.73
C ILE A 7 2.71 -68.78 49.65
N LYS A 8 2.22 -68.25 48.53
CA LYS A 8 3.04 -67.73 47.44
C LYS A 8 2.68 -66.26 47.25
N ALA A 9 3.51 -65.37 47.78
CA ALA A 9 3.34 -63.94 47.57
C ALA A 9 3.68 -63.58 46.12
N GLN A 10 2.98 -62.59 45.57
CA GLN A 10 3.33 -62.02 44.27
C GLN A 10 4.59 -61.16 44.40
N PRO A 11 5.35 -60.94 43.30
CA PRO A 11 6.52 -60.03 43.32
C PRO A 11 6.18 -58.60 43.77
N THR A 12 4.92 -58.20 43.64
CA THR A 12 4.36 -56.90 44.09
C THR A 12 3.85 -56.93 45.54
N THR A 13 4.06 -58.01 46.28
CA THR A 13 3.68 -58.17 47.68
C THR A 13 4.91 -58.51 48.52
N TYR A 14 5.16 -57.71 49.55
CA TYR A 14 6.18 -57.96 50.55
C TYR A 14 5.57 -58.76 51.70
N LEU A 15 6.12 -59.93 51.98
CA LEU A 15 5.63 -60.81 53.04
C LEU A 15 6.55 -60.71 54.26
N LEU A 16 5.96 -60.52 55.43
CA LEU A 16 6.63 -60.59 56.73
C LEU A 16 6.03 -61.79 57.50
N LYS A 17 6.89 -62.73 57.88
CA LYS A 17 6.50 -63.93 58.63
C LYS A 17 6.95 -63.81 60.07
N TYR A 18 5.98 -63.70 60.98
CA TYR A 18 6.21 -63.61 62.42
C TYR A 18 6.00 -64.95 63.10
N ARG A 19 6.92 -65.31 64.01
CA ARG A 19 6.78 -66.45 64.92
C ARG A 19 7.30 -66.05 66.29
N ALA A 20 6.52 -66.30 67.34
CA ALA A 20 6.87 -65.94 68.71
C ALA A 20 7.33 -64.46 68.88
N GLY A 21 6.71 -63.54 68.13
CA GLY A 21 7.01 -62.11 68.20
C GLY A 21 8.22 -61.62 67.39
N ALA A 22 8.97 -62.52 66.73
CA ALA A 22 10.12 -62.14 65.88
C ALA A 22 9.83 -62.41 64.39
N ILE A 23 10.43 -61.60 63.52
CA ILE A 23 10.42 -61.82 62.07
C ILE A 23 11.39 -62.97 61.77
N VAL A 24 10.86 -64.06 61.23
CA VAL A 24 11.65 -65.25 60.84
C VAL A 24 12.06 -65.19 59.37
N GLU A 25 11.21 -64.61 58.53
CA GLU A 25 11.41 -64.59 57.09
C GLU A 25 10.74 -63.34 56.50
N GLU A 26 11.41 -62.67 55.58
CA GLU A 26 10.86 -61.50 54.89
C GLU A 26 11.36 -61.37 53.45
N GLY A 27 10.53 -60.80 52.58
CA GLY A 27 10.91 -60.51 51.20
C GLY A 27 9.74 -60.26 50.26
N ALA A 28 10.05 -59.65 49.11
CA ALA A 28 9.10 -59.49 48.01
C ALA A 28 8.97 -60.80 47.20
N GLY A 29 7.74 -61.21 46.89
CA GLY A 29 7.51 -62.44 46.11
C GLY A 29 7.89 -63.74 46.82
N LEU A 30 7.99 -63.70 48.15
CA LEU A 30 8.39 -64.85 48.95
C LEU A 30 7.36 -65.99 48.85
N SER A 31 7.86 -67.21 48.66
CA SER A 31 7.05 -68.43 48.70
C SER A 31 7.55 -69.33 49.82
N THR A 32 6.72 -69.58 50.83
CA THR A 32 7.13 -70.30 52.04
C THR A 32 6.00 -71.14 52.62
N PHE A 33 6.37 -72.20 53.33
CA PHE A 33 5.45 -72.96 54.17
C PHE A 33 5.33 -72.29 55.55
N TYR A 34 4.14 -72.32 56.12
CA TYR A 34 3.87 -71.78 57.45
C TYR A 34 2.92 -72.68 58.24
N TYR A 35 3.06 -72.63 59.57
CA TYR A 35 2.18 -73.35 60.48
C TYR A 35 1.14 -72.36 61.03
N GLY A 36 -0.08 -72.44 60.50
CA GLY A 36 -1.15 -71.45 60.73
C GLY A 36 -1.48 -71.15 62.20
N PRO A 37 -1.42 -72.11 63.15
CA PRO A 37 -1.68 -71.81 64.56
C PRO A 37 -0.61 -71.01 65.30
N ALA A 38 0.64 -71.02 64.84
CA ALA A 38 1.78 -70.40 65.55
C ALA A 38 2.52 -69.33 64.73
N THR A 39 2.04 -69.03 63.53
CA THR A 39 2.68 -68.08 62.60
C THR A 39 1.67 -67.01 62.22
N SER A 40 2.08 -65.75 62.30
CA SER A 40 1.31 -64.62 61.76
C SER A 40 1.97 -64.16 60.46
N LEU A 41 1.17 -63.96 59.42
CA LEU A 41 1.64 -63.49 58.12
C LEU A 41 1.13 -62.08 57.90
N VAL A 42 2.02 -61.17 57.53
CA VAL A 42 1.70 -59.78 57.20
C VAL A 42 2.07 -59.57 55.74
N ALA A 43 1.09 -59.23 54.90
CA ALA A 43 1.27 -59.10 53.46
C ALA A 43 1.05 -57.66 53.02
N ILE A 44 2.09 -57.03 52.47
CA ILE A 44 2.08 -55.60 52.20
C ILE A 44 2.19 -55.37 50.69
N PRO A 45 1.22 -54.71 50.07
CA PRO A 45 1.28 -54.43 48.64
C PRO A 45 2.31 -53.33 48.36
N ILE A 46 3.45 -53.70 47.77
CA ILE A 46 4.52 -52.78 47.34
C ILE A 46 4.34 -52.31 45.88
N GLY A 47 3.35 -52.85 45.19
CA GLY A 47 2.97 -52.41 43.85
C GLY A 47 2.49 -50.96 43.84
N SER A 48 2.65 -50.30 42.69
CA SER A 48 2.09 -48.98 42.43
C SER A 48 0.56 -49.04 42.45
N ARG A 49 -0.08 -48.09 43.13
CA ARG A 49 -1.53 -47.94 43.18
C ARG A 49 -1.92 -46.52 42.82
N ASP A 50 -3.00 -46.41 42.07
CA ASP A 50 -3.61 -45.14 41.70
C ASP A 50 -4.86 -44.91 42.55
N ALA A 51 -4.95 -43.75 43.20
CA ALA A 51 -6.14 -43.27 43.87
C ALA A 51 -6.69 -42.06 43.12
N ALA A 52 -7.81 -42.25 42.43
CA ALA A 52 -8.54 -41.17 41.78
C ALA A 52 -9.30 -40.34 42.81
N PHE A 53 -9.36 -39.03 42.60
CA PHE A 53 -10.05 -38.10 43.47
C PHE A 53 -10.86 -37.06 42.70
N ILE A 54 -11.97 -36.66 43.32
CA ILE A 54 -12.85 -35.59 42.84
C ILE A 54 -13.24 -34.79 44.08
N PHE A 55 -12.68 -33.59 44.22
CA PHE A 55 -12.94 -32.73 45.36
C PHE A 55 -13.59 -31.43 44.93
N GLN A 56 -14.59 -31.00 45.67
CA GLN A 56 -15.21 -29.69 45.50
C GLN A 56 -14.53 -28.72 46.48
N GLN A 57 -13.98 -27.64 45.93
CA GLN A 57 -13.22 -26.62 46.66
C GLN A 57 -13.78 -25.23 46.35
N ILE A 58 -13.40 -24.26 47.18
CA ILE A 58 -13.81 -22.86 47.03
C ILE A 58 -12.56 -22.02 46.78
N ALA A 59 -12.56 -21.27 45.69
CA ALA A 59 -11.50 -20.33 45.35
C ALA A 59 -11.58 -19.04 46.18
N ARG A 60 -10.55 -18.19 46.07
CA ARG A 60 -10.46 -16.90 46.77
C ARG A 60 -11.66 -15.97 46.52
N ASP A 61 -12.25 -16.05 45.34
CA ASP A 61 -13.41 -15.27 44.91
C ASP A 61 -14.75 -15.89 45.32
N PHE A 62 -14.73 -16.83 46.28
CA PHE A 62 -15.91 -17.57 46.78
C PHE A 62 -16.63 -18.39 45.69
N GLN A 63 -15.94 -18.69 44.59
CA GLN A 63 -16.49 -19.52 43.53
C GLN A 63 -16.12 -20.98 43.77
N THR A 64 -17.12 -21.84 43.62
CA THR A 64 -16.97 -23.28 43.77
C THR A 64 -16.37 -23.89 42.51
N LEU A 65 -15.36 -24.73 42.68
CA LEU A 65 -14.72 -25.49 41.61
C LEU A 65 -14.46 -26.93 42.03
N THR A 66 -14.48 -27.82 41.06
CA THR A 66 -14.22 -29.24 41.22
C THR A 66 -12.87 -29.58 40.64
N ILE A 67 -11.99 -30.15 41.46
CA ILE A 67 -10.66 -30.63 41.07
C ILE A 67 -10.76 -32.14 40.92
N GLN A 68 -10.44 -32.62 39.72
CA GLN A 68 -10.42 -34.03 39.38
C GLN A 68 -8.99 -34.45 39.06
N GLY A 69 -8.53 -35.54 39.65
CA GLY A 69 -7.17 -36.02 39.45
C GLY A 69 -6.96 -37.42 39.98
N GLN A 70 -5.69 -37.83 39.99
CA GLN A 70 -5.27 -39.09 40.59
C GLN A 70 -3.89 -38.93 41.22
N VAL A 71 -3.67 -39.67 42.30
CA VAL A 71 -2.37 -39.79 42.96
C VAL A 71 -1.88 -41.21 42.81
N THR A 72 -0.66 -41.35 42.32
CA THR A 72 0.04 -42.62 42.19
C THR A 72 1.04 -42.74 43.33
N TYR A 73 0.90 -43.77 44.14
CA TYR A 73 1.77 -44.04 45.29
C TYR A 73 2.10 -45.52 45.42
N ARG A 74 3.16 -45.82 46.15
CA ARG A 74 3.53 -47.20 46.54
C ARG A 74 4.00 -47.23 47.98
N ILE A 75 4.02 -48.41 48.59
CA ILE A 75 4.65 -48.60 49.90
C ILE A 75 6.15 -48.86 49.65
N GLY A 76 6.98 -47.85 49.94
CA GLY A 76 8.44 -47.92 49.76
C GLY A 76 9.15 -48.57 50.96
N GLU A 77 8.61 -48.36 52.17
CA GLU A 77 9.13 -48.95 53.41
C GLU A 77 8.09 -49.86 54.09
N PRO A 78 8.03 -51.16 53.72
CA PRO A 78 7.02 -52.09 54.22
C PRO A 78 7.03 -52.25 55.75
N LYS A 79 8.20 -52.15 56.40
CA LYS A 79 8.31 -52.30 57.86
C LYS A 79 7.63 -51.17 58.63
N LYS A 80 7.76 -49.92 58.15
CA LYS A 80 7.06 -48.76 58.74
C LYS A 80 5.55 -48.90 58.58
N ALA A 81 5.11 -49.27 57.38
CA ALA A 81 3.70 -49.51 57.09
C ALA A 81 3.10 -50.61 58.00
N ALA A 82 3.83 -51.71 58.21
CA ALA A 82 3.41 -52.81 59.10
C ALA A 82 3.29 -52.41 60.57
N ALA A 83 4.09 -51.45 61.03
CA ALA A 83 4.06 -50.98 62.41
C ALA A 83 2.87 -50.04 62.68
N MET A 84 2.40 -49.33 61.65
CA MET A 84 1.33 -48.34 61.76
C MET A 84 -0.05 -48.88 61.36
N LEU A 85 -0.12 -49.87 60.46
CA LEU A 85 -1.37 -50.42 59.95
C LEU A 85 -1.35 -51.94 60.03
N ASN A 86 -2.53 -52.53 60.29
CA ASN A 86 -2.64 -53.98 60.41
C ASN A 86 -2.81 -54.66 59.04
N PHE A 87 -1.69 -55.03 58.42
CA PHE A 87 -1.65 -55.85 57.19
C PHE A 87 -1.65 -57.36 57.47
N THR A 88 -2.09 -57.80 58.66
CA THR A 88 -2.11 -59.23 59.02
C THR A 88 -3.15 -59.96 58.19
N LEU A 89 -2.77 -61.12 57.63
CA LEU A 89 -3.67 -62.01 56.93
C LEU A 89 -4.43 -62.87 57.93
N LYS A 90 -5.73 -63.10 57.68
CA LYS A 90 -6.51 -64.11 58.39
C LYS A 90 -5.86 -65.47 58.23
N ARG A 91 -6.29 -66.44 59.06
CA ARG A 91 -5.79 -67.81 59.03
C ARG A 91 -5.82 -68.42 57.62
N ASP A 92 -6.77 -68.01 56.78
CA ASP A 92 -6.93 -68.42 55.38
C ASP A 92 -5.74 -68.06 54.45
N GLY A 93 -4.89 -67.11 54.85
CA GLY A 93 -3.75 -66.63 54.06
C GLY A 93 -4.15 -65.84 52.81
N LYS A 94 -5.40 -65.36 52.73
CA LYS A 94 -5.96 -64.68 51.55
C LYS A 94 -6.59 -63.33 51.87
N SER A 95 -7.30 -63.21 52.98
CA SER A 95 -7.98 -61.97 53.36
C SER A 95 -7.24 -61.27 54.49
N TYR A 96 -7.31 -59.95 54.55
CA TYR A 96 -6.77 -59.17 55.67
C TYR A 96 -7.68 -59.30 56.90
N GLU A 97 -7.07 -59.32 58.08
CA GLU A 97 -7.78 -59.35 59.35
C GLU A 97 -8.39 -57.99 59.72
N SER A 98 -7.78 -56.91 59.25
CA SER A 98 -8.23 -55.52 59.42
C SER A 98 -8.62 -54.88 58.08
N ASP A 99 -9.44 -53.84 58.14
CA ASP A 99 -9.83 -53.01 56.99
C ASP A 99 -8.82 -51.88 56.72
N ASP A 100 -7.78 -51.72 57.57
CA ASP A 100 -6.72 -50.70 57.40
C ASP A 100 -6.12 -50.64 55.98
N PRO A 101 -5.86 -51.76 55.27
CA PRO A 101 -5.33 -51.74 53.92
C PRO A 101 -6.30 -51.14 52.88
N GLU A 102 -7.61 -51.19 53.16
CA GLU A 102 -8.68 -50.62 52.35
C GLU A 102 -8.93 -49.15 52.67
N GLU A 103 -8.65 -48.72 53.91
CA GLU A 103 -8.74 -47.31 54.34
C GLU A 103 -7.51 -46.48 53.95
N LEU A 104 -6.36 -47.11 53.68
CA LEU A 104 -5.13 -46.43 53.29
C LEU A 104 -5.31 -45.43 52.11
N PRO A 105 -5.97 -45.79 51.00
CA PRO A 105 -6.28 -44.83 49.95
C PRO A 105 -7.10 -43.64 50.46
N GLN A 106 -8.10 -43.85 51.31
CA GLN A 106 -8.93 -42.77 51.85
C GLN A 106 -8.10 -41.79 52.70
N ARG A 107 -7.15 -42.30 53.50
CA ARG A 107 -6.23 -41.47 54.28
C ARG A 107 -5.32 -40.61 53.40
N VAL A 108 -4.77 -41.19 52.32
CA VAL A 108 -3.98 -40.44 51.34
C VAL A 108 -4.84 -39.38 50.65
N LEU A 109 -6.05 -39.74 50.24
CA LEU A 109 -6.99 -38.81 49.62
C LEU A 109 -7.38 -37.65 50.54
N GLY A 110 -7.57 -37.89 51.84
CA GLY A 110 -7.80 -36.82 52.82
C GLY A 110 -6.61 -35.86 52.95
N ALA A 111 -5.37 -36.36 52.88
CA ALA A 111 -4.19 -35.51 52.85
C ALA A 111 -4.12 -34.66 51.56
N VAL A 112 -4.45 -35.27 50.42
CA VAL A 112 -4.54 -34.59 49.12
C VAL A 112 -5.59 -33.49 49.16
N GLU A 113 -6.76 -33.75 49.73
CA GLU A 113 -7.86 -32.79 49.82
C GLU A 113 -7.44 -31.51 50.56
N VAL A 114 -6.80 -31.66 51.71
CA VAL A 114 -6.30 -30.52 52.50
C VAL A 114 -5.25 -29.72 51.71
N LEU A 115 -4.33 -30.39 51.03
CA LEU A 115 -3.30 -29.72 50.22
C LEU A 115 -3.90 -29.02 48.99
N ALA A 116 -4.89 -29.65 48.35
CA ALA A 116 -5.62 -29.06 47.24
C ALA A 116 -6.39 -27.81 47.68
N GLN A 117 -7.04 -27.86 48.84
CA GLN A 117 -7.71 -26.70 49.44
C GLN A 117 -6.72 -25.56 49.70
N GLN A 118 -5.56 -25.85 50.30
CA GLN A 118 -4.51 -24.86 50.55
C GLN A 118 -3.99 -24.22 49.26
N ALA A 119 -3.77 -25.03 48.21
CA ALA A 119 -3.28 -24.54 46.93
C ALA A 119 -4.29 -23.59 46.23
N VAL A 120 -5.60 -23.87 46.37
CA VAL A 120 -6.65 -23.11 45.69
C VAL A 120 -7.14 -21.90 46.48
N LYS A 121 -7.00 -21.90 47.82
CA LYS A 121 -7.49 -20.83 48.71
C LYS A 121 -7.00 -19.43 48.33
N ASP A 122 -5.78 -19.31 47.81
CA ASP A 122 -5.17 -18.02 47.45
C ASP A 122 -5.38 -17.64 45.96
N MET A 123 -5.95 -18.54 45.15
CA MET A 123 -6.15 -18.35 43.71
C MET A 123 -7.58 -17.93 43.39
N THR A 124 -7.75 -17.07 42.37
CA THR A 124 -9.07 -16.81 41.77
C THR A 124 -9.52 -17.97 40.89
N LEU A 125 -10.82 -18.08 40.55
CA LEU A 125 -11.31 -19.17 39.70
C LEU A 125 -10.58 -19.21 38.35
N LYS A 126 -10.41 -18.05 37.69
CA LYS A 126 -9.75 -17.96 36.38
C LYS A 126 -8.29 -18.42 36.43
N GLU A 127 -7.59 -18.15 37.53
CA GLU A 127 -6.22 -18.63 37.76
C GLU A 127 -6.20 -20.13 38.03
N ALA A 128 -7.07 -20.63 38.91
CA ALA A 128 -7.16 -22.06 39.24
C ALA A 128 -7.44 -22.93 38.00
N LEU A 129 -8.29 -22.45 37.07
CA LEU A 129 -8.58 -23.14 35.80
C LEU A 129 -7.37 -23.22 34.86
N ARG A 130 -6.42 -22.29 34.97
CA ARG A 130 -5.18 -22.28 34.16
C ARG A 130 -3.99 -22.91 34.89
N ALA A 131 -4.09 -23.08 36.21
CA ALA A 131 -3.00 -23.49 37.08
C ALA A 131 -3.03 -24.98 37.47
N SER A 132 -3.64 -25.85 36.65
CA SER A 132 -3.75 -27.30 36.93
C SER A 132 -2.40 -27.96 37.25
N ASP A 133 -1.35 -27.62 36.51
CA ASP A 133 0.01 -28.16 36.73
C ASP A 133 0.61 -27.66 38.05
N ARG A 134 0.40 -26.38 38.37
CA ARG A 134 0.86 -25.77 39.63
C ARG A 134 0.16 -26.38 40.84
N ILE A 135 -1.13 -26.69 40.72
CA ILE A 135 -1.89 -27.40 41.77
C ILE A 135 -1.34 -28.81 41.94
N ALA A 136 -1.08 -29.53 40.84
CA ALA A 136 -0.49 -30.88 40.89
C ALA A 136 0.88 -30.89 41.59
N GLU A 137 1.75 -29.93 41.25
CA GLU A 137 3.08 -29.79 41.85
C GLU A 137 3.02 -29.40 43.34
N ALA A 138 2.12 -28.49 43.72
CA ALA A 138 1.89 -28.10 45.10
C ALA A 138 1.43 -29.30 45.95
N ILE A 139 0.50 -30.11 45.44
CA ILE A 139 0.05 -31.34 46.11
C ILE A 139 1.19 -32.36 46.19
N ALA A 140 1.92 -32.59 45.09
CA ALA A 140 3.02 -33.57 45.07
C ALA A 140 4.12 -33.21 46.07
N THR A 141 4.49 -31.93 46.14
CA THR A 141 5.49 -31.42 47.08
C THR A 141 4.98 -31.47 48.52
N GLY A 142 3.74 -31.06 48.74
CA GLY A 142 3.09 -31.08 50.05
C GLY A 142 2.97 -32.49 50.62
N LEU A 143 2.63 -33.48 49.79
CA LEU A 143 2.56 -34.88 50.23
C LEU A 143 3.93 -35.45 50.61
N LYS A 144 4.99 -35.09 49.88
CA LYS A 144 6.37 -35.55 50.17
C LYS A 144 6.92 -34.97 51.47
N GLN A 145 6.48 -33.78 51.89
CA GLN A 145 6.94 -33.11 53.11
C GLN A 145 6.12 -33.48 54.35
N ARG A 146 5.00 -34.19 54.18
CA ARG A 146 4.05 -34.46 55.25
C ARG A 146 4.52 -35.64 56.10
N ALA A 147 4.66 -35.40 57.41
CA ALA A 147 5.20 -36.38 58.34
C ALA A 147 4.30 -37.62 58.51
N ASP A 148 2.99 -37.49 58.31
CA ASP A 148 2.02 -38.58 58.32
C ASP A 148 2.21 -39.57 57.17
N ILE A 149 2.54 -39.09 55.97
CA ILE A 149 2.83 -39.92 54.79
C ILE A 149 4.17 -40.65 54.96
N ASP A 150 5.20 -39.94 55.43
CA ASP A 150 6.52 -40.53 55.70
C ASP A 150 6.48 -41.57 56.83
N ALA A 151 5.71 -41.32 57.89
CA ALA A 151 5.51 -42.26 58.99
C ALA A 151 4.83 -43.57 58.54
N LEU A 152 4.00 -43.53 57.49
CA LEU A 152 3.38 -44.70 56.87
C LEU A 152 4.33 -45.45 55.91
N GLY A 153 5.52 -44.90 55.60
CA GLY A 153 6.45 -45.48 54.63
C GLY A 153 5.95 -45.44 53.19
N LEU A 154 5.08 -44.47 52.87
CA LEU A 154 4.52 -44.28 51.54
C LEU A 154 5.46 -43.44 50.67
N GLU A 155 5.65 -43.88 49.43
CA GLU A 155 6.40 -43.15 48.41
C GLU A 155 5.43 -42.66 47.33
N ILE A 156 5.37 -41.34 47.15
CA ILE A 156 4.53 -40.70 46.14
C ILE A 156 5.30 -40.67 44.81
N LEU A 157 4.80 -41.43 43.83
CA LEU A 157 5.39 -41.52 42.50
C LEU A 157 4.97 -40.33 41.63
N GLY A 158 3.72 -39.90 41.75
CA GLY A 158 3.21 -38.77 40.97
C GLY A 158 1.81 -38.33 41.38
N VAL A 159 1.49 -37.09 41.03
CA VAL A 159 0.15 -36.50 41.15
C VAL A 159 -0.21 -35.92 39.80
N ALA A 160 -1.39 -36.25 39.29
CA ALA A 160 -1.90 -35.71 38.04
C ALA A 160 -3.27 -35.08 38.26
N VAL A 161 -3.41 -33.80 37.92
CA VAL A 161 -4.70 -33.11 37.88
C VAL A 161 -5.25 -33.24 36.47
N ARG A 162 -6.35 -33.99 36.33
CA ARG A 162 -6.99 -34.28 35.03
C ARG A 162 -7.85 -33.12 34.56
N ALA A 163 -8.61 -32.50 35.46
CA ALA A 163 -9.48 -31.40 35.12
C ALA A 163 -9.78 -30.54 36.35
N VAL A 164 -9.79 -29.23 36.15
CA VAL A 164 -10.37 -28.27 37.08
C VAL A 164 -11.60 -27.70 36.38
N LYS A 165 -12.78 -27.87 36.98
CA LYS A 165 -14.05 -27.44 36.37
C LYS A 165 -14.82 -26.57 37.37
N PRO A 166 -15.37 -25.42 36.95
CA PRO A 166 -16.30 -24.69 37.80
C PRO A 166 -17.64 -25.42 37.91
N THR A 167 -18.53 -24.97 38.79
CA THR A 167 -19.92 -25.44 38.80
C THR A 167 -20.60 -25.15 37.45
N PRO A 168 -21.60 -25.95 37.03
CA PRO A 168 -22.27 -25.75 35.74
C PRO A 168 -22.89 -24.37 35.56
N GLU A 169 -23.36 -23.74 36.64
CA GLU A 169 -23.92 -22.39 36.63
C GLU A 169 -22.84 -21.33 36.37
N THR A 170 -21.73 -21.41 37.10
CA THR A 170 -20.57 -20.52 36.92
C THR A 170 -19.90 -20.73 35.57
N ALA A 171 -19.85 -21.97 35.06
CA ALA A 171 -19.36 -22.27 33.71
C ALA A 171 -20.16 -21.51 32.65
N LYS A 172 -21.50 -21.59 32.71
CA LYS A 172 -22.39 -20.87 31.79
C LYS A 172 -22.23 -19.35 31.91
N ALA A 173 -22.09 -18.83 33.13
CA ALA A 173 -21.87 -17.40 33.36
C ALA A 173 -20.54 -16.93 32.75
N LEU A 174 -19.46 -17.70 32.94
CA LEU A 174 -18.13 -17.40 32.40
C LEU A 174 -18.12 -17.49 30.86
N GLU A 175 -18.82 -18.46 30.28
CA GLU A 175 -19.00 -18.58 28.83
C GLU A 175 -19.76 -17.38 28.26
N ALA A 176 -20.80 -16.91 28.94
CA ALA A 176 -21.56 -15.72 28.52
C ALA A 176 -20.69 -14.45 28.60
N GLU A 177 -19.95 -14.25 29.69
CA GLU A 177 -19.00 -13.13 29.84
C GLU A 177 -17.93 -13.15 28.75
N ALA A 178 -17.33 -14.32 28.48
CA ALA A 178 -16.33 -14.47 27.43
C ALA A 178 -16.91 -14.20 26.04
N ARG A 179 -18.14 -14.66 25.77
CA ARG A 179 -18.84 -14.39 24.52
C ARG A 179 -19.09 -12.90 24.33
N GLU A 180 -19.56 -12.21 25.36
CA GLU A 180 -19.80 -10.77 25.32
C GLU A 180 -18.49 -9.98 25.14
N ALA A 181 -17.41 -10.38 25.81
CA ALA A 181 -16.10 -9.75 25.64
C ALA A 181 -15.57 -9.90 24.20
N ILE A 182 -15.78 -11.07 23.57
CA ILE A 182 -15.43 -11.30 22.16
C ILE A 182 -16.27 -10.40 21.23
N LEU A 183 -17.59 -10.29 21.47
CA LEU A 183 -18.47 -9.42 20.68
C LEU A 183 -18.06 -7.96 20.81
N LYS A 184 -17.81 -7.48 22.03
CA LYS A 184 -17.33 -6.12 22.28
C LYS A 184 -16.01 -5.83 21.57
N THR A 185 -15.06 -6.77 21.60
CA THR A 185 -13.77 -6.62 20.90
C THR A 185 -13.96 -6.56 19.38
N ALA A 186 -14.92 -7.32 18.83
CA ALA A 186 -15.26 -7.25 17.41
C ALA A 186 -15.88 -5.88 17.05
N ASP A 187 -16.79 -5.35 17.87
CA ASP A 187 -17.39 -4.03 17.67
C ASP A 187 -16.35 -2.91 17.78
N GLU A 188 -15.44 -2.98 18.74
CA GLU A 188 -14.30 -2.06 18.87
C GLU A 188 -13.41 -2.10 17.62
N ALA A 189 -13.14 -3.29 17.08
CA ALA A 189 -12.38 -3.42 15.84
C ALA A 189 -13.12 -2.82 14.63
N ILE A 190 -14.45 -2.97 14.55
CA ILE A 190 -15.28 -2.34 13.51
C ILE A 190 -15.25 -0.82 13.66
N PHE A 191 -15.42 -0.31 14.89
CA PHE A 191 -15.39 1.11 15.20
C PHE A 191 -14.03 1.72 14.85
N ALA A 192 -12.93 1.07 15.24
CA ALA A 192 -11.57 1.52 14.92
C ALA A 192 -11.33 1.60 13.41
N ARG A 193 -11.81 0.60 12.63
CA ARG A 193 -11.73 0.62 11.16
C ARG A 193 -12.55 1.76 10.55
N ARG A 194 -13.75 2.03 11.07
CA ARG A 194 -14.58 3.16 10.61
C ARG A 194 -13.93 4.50 10.94
N ASN A 195 -13.41 4.66 12.15
CA ASN A 195 -12.74 5.89 12.53
C ASN A 195 -11.51 6.15 11.66
N PHE A 196 -10.70 5.12 11.39
CA PHE A 196 -9.56 5.23 10.49
C PHE A 196 -9.97 5.63 9.05
N ALA A 197 -11.08 5.09 8.54
CA ALA A 197 -11.61 5.51 7.23
C ALA A 197 -12.05 6.98 7.23
N VAL A 198 -12.73 7.45 8.27
CA VAL A 198 -13.19 8.85 8.39
C VAL A 198 -12.01 9.80 8.54
N GLU A 199 -11.00 9.47 9.35
CA GLU A 199 -9.78 10.27 9.48
C GLU A 199 -9.03 10.36 8.14
N ARG A 200 -8.95 9.25 7.41
CA ARG A 200 -8.36 9.23 6.08
C ARG A 200 -9.15 10.07 5.07
N GLU A 201 -10.47 10.01 5.11
CA GLU A 201 -11.34 10.87 4.28
C GLU A 201 -11.13 12.35 4.59
N ARG A 202 -11.04 12.73 5.87
CA ARG A 202 -10.73 14.11 6.28
C ARG A 202 -9.36 14.55 5.77
N ALA A 203 -8.33 13.71 5.93
CA ALA A 203 -6.98 14.00 5.46
C ALA A 203 -6.90 14.13 3.93
N ILE A 204 -7.63 13.29 3.19
CA ILE A 204 -7.74 13.42 1.72
C ILE A 204 -8.38 14.75 1.36
N ARG A 205 -9.49 15.12 2.03
CA ARG A 205 -10.19 16.38 1.75
C ARG A 205 -9.36 17.62 2.08
N GLU A 206 -8.59 17.60 3.17
CA GLU A 206 -7.62 18.67 3.46
C GLU A 206 -6.55 18.74 2.38
N SER A 207 -5.98 17.61 1.96
CA SER A 207 -4.99 17.58 0.88
C SER A 207 -5.55 18.05 -0.46
N GLU A 208 -6.83 17.77 -0.75
CA GLU A 208 -7.52 18.26 -1.95
C GLU A 208 -7.69 19.79 -1.91
N LEU A 209 -8.13 20.34 -0.77
CA LEU A 209 -8.25 21.79 -0.57
C LEU A 209 -6.90 22.49 -0.69
N ASP A 210 -5.83 21.94 -0.09
CA ASP A 210 -4.47 22.48 -0.21
C ASP A 210 -3.98 22.45 -1.66
N THR A 211 -4.30 21.39 -2.40
CA THR A 211 -3.98 21.28 -3.83
C THR A 211 -4.74 22.33 -4.63
N GLU A 212 -6.02 22.57 -4.33
CA GLU A 212 -6.83 23.60 -4.99
C GLU A 212 -6.28 25.01 -4.72
N ILE A 213 -5.89 25.30 -3.48
CA ILE A 213 -5.22 26.56 -3.10
C ILE A 213 -3.91 26.73 -3.89
N ALA A 214 -3.08 25.68 -3.96
CA ALA A 214 -1.83 25.71 -4.70
C ALA A 214 -2.04 25.95 -6.20
N VAL A 215 -3.08 25.35 -6.80
CA VAL A 215 -3.45 25.56 -8.21
C VAL A 215 -3.87 27.01 -8.45
N GLU A 216 -4.72 27.59 -7.59
CA GLU A 216 -5.16 28.99 -7.73
C GLU A 216 -4.01 29.98 -7.54
N GLN A 217 -3.12 29.75 -6.57
CA GLN A 217 -1.90 30.54 -6.42
C GLN A 217 -1.01 30.45 -7.67
N LYS A 218 -0.85 29.25 -8.24
CA LYS A 218 -0.08 29.07 -9.47
C LYS A 218 -0.73 29.80 -10.65
N LYS A 219 -2.05 29.71 -10.83
CA LYS A 219 -2.78 30.48 -11.85
C LYS A 219 -2.61 31.98 -11.68
N ARG A 220 -2.62 32.50 -10.45
CA ARG A 220 -2.35 33.91 -10.17
C ARG A 220 -0.94 34.30 -10.64
N SER A 221 0.08 33.51 -10.27
CA SER A 221 1.47 33.76 -10.71
C SER A 221 1.65 33.70 -12.23
N ILE A 222 0.94 32.79 -12.91
CA ILE A 222 0.95 32.68 -14.37
C ILE A 222 0.32 33.93 -15.00
N ARG A 223 -0.83 34.38 -14.49
CA ARG A 223 -1.48 35.60 -14.98
C ARG A 223 -0.60 36.84 -14.79
N GLU A 224 0.05 36.98 -13.65
CA GLU A 224 0.98 38.08 -13.37
C GLU A 224 2.16 38.05 -14.35
N THR A 225 2.77 36.88 -14.54
CA THR A 225 3.87 36.70 -15.51
C THR A 225 3.42 36.98 -16.95
N GLN A 226 2.19 36.58 -17.32
CA GLN A 226 1.60 36.87 -18.64
C GLN A 226 1.36 38.37 -18.83
N MET A 227 0.82 39.06 -17.83
CA MET A 227 0.63 40.52 -17.88
C MET A 227 1.96 41.25 -18.01
N ASP A 228 2.99 40.84 -17.28
CA ASP A 228 4.33 41.42 -17.39
C ASP A 228 4.95 41.17 -18.78
N ALA A 229 4.76 39.97 -19.33
CA ALA A 229 5.19 39.64 -20.68
C ALA A 229 4.45 40.47 -21.74
N GLU A 230 3.12 40.65 -21.60
CA GLU A 230 2.31 41.49 -22.48
C GLU A 230 2.73 42.96 -22.39
N ALA A 231 2.99 43.49 -21.19
CA ALA A 231 3.50 44.83 -20.98
C ALA A 231 4.88 45.04 -21.64
N SER A 232 5.78 44.05 -21.52
CA SER A 232 7.09 44.06 -22.20
C SER A 232 6.96 44.04 -23.73
N VAL A 233 6.05 43.23 -24.27
CA VAL A 233 5.75 43.21 -25.71
C VAL A 233 5.17 44.55 -26.18
N ALA A 234 4.25 45.14 -25.42
CA ALA A 234 3.66 46.43 -25.74
C ALA A 234 4.71 47.56 -25.72
N ALA A 235 5.60 47.58 -24.72
CA ALA A 235 6.71 48.51 -24.62
C ALA A 235 7.65 48.40 -25.82
N LYS A 236 8.10 47.18 -26.16
CA LYS A 236 8.94 46.94 -27.36
C LYS A 236 8.24 47.34 -28.66
N LYS A 237 6.93 47.11 -28.79
CA LYS A 237 6.16 47.56 -29.97
C LYS A 237 6.13 49.07 -30.10
N ASN A 238 6.01 49.80 -28.98
CA ASN A 238 6.06 51.26 -29.00
C ASN A 238 7.46 51.77 -29.39
N GLU A 239 8.51 51.20 -28.81
CA GLU A 239 9.91 51.53 -29.16
C GLU A 239 10.20 51.28 -30.65
N LEU A 240 9.78 50.13 -31.19
CA LEU A 240 9.91 49.84 -32.62
C LEU A 240 9.13 50.82 -33.51
N ARG A 241 7.95 51.28 -33.06
CA ARG A 241 7.15 52.27 -33.80
C ARG A 241 7.82 53.64 -33.80
N GLU A 242 8.39 54.06 -32.68
CA GLU A 242 9.19 55.30 -32.58
C GLU A 242 10.42 55.24 -33.49
N ALA A 243 11.17 54.13 -33.46
CA ALA A 243 12.31 53.92 -34.35
C ALA A 243 11.88 53.95 -35.84
N GLY A 244 10.74 53.34 -36.17
CA GLY A 244 10.15 53.38 -37.51
C GLY A 244 9.79 54.80 -37.95
N MET A 245 9.12 55.58 -37.11
CA MET A 245 8.79 56.98 -37.41
C MET A 245 10.04 57.84 -37.64
N VAL A 246 11.11 57.64 -36.86
CA VAL A 246 12.39 58.34 -37.07
C VAL A 246 13.00 57.96 -38.42
N ALA A 247 12.97 56.68 -38.79
CA ALA A 247 13.46 56.22 -40.09
C ALA A 247 12.64 56.83 -41.25
N ASP A 248 11.31 56.87 -41.12
CA ASP A 248 10.41 57.46 -42.12
C ASP A 248 10.63 58.97 -42.28
N ILE A 249 10.79 59.72 -41.18
CA ILE A 249 11.14 61.15 -41.21
C ILE A 249 12.47 61.36 -41.96
N GLY A 250 13.49 60.54 -41.67
CA GLY A 250 14.78 60.61 -42.33
C GLY A 250 14.69 60.29 -43.84
N LEU A 251 13.83 59.35 -44.22
CA LEU A 251 13.59 59.00 -45.62
C LEU A 251 12.85 60.12 -46.35
N GLU A 252 11.87 60.76 -45.72
CA GLU A 252 11.12 61.86 -46.31
C GLU A 252 11.98 63.13 -46.47
N ALA A 253 12.89 63.39 -45.53
CA ALA A 253 13.89 64.45 -45.69
C ALA A 253 14.79 64.22 -46.91
N LYS A 254 15.31 63.00 -47.07
CA LYS A 254 16.10 62.61 -48.25
C LYS A 254 15.30 62.70 -49.55
N ARG A 255 14.01 62.35 -49.54
CA ARG A 255 13.13 62.52 -50.71
C ARG A 255 12.96 63.99 -51.08
N LYS A 256 12.76 64.87 -50.10
CA LYS A 256 12.66 66.31 -50.34
C LYS A 256 13.94 66.86 -50.98
N ASP A 257 15.09 66.45 -50.47
CA ASP A 257 16.40 66.81 -51.04
C ASP A 257 16.53 66.29 -52.47
N PHE A 258 16.18 65.02 -52.72
CA PHE A 258 16.20 64.42 -54.06
C PHE A 258 15.30 65.16 -55.06
N VAL A 259 14.07 65.52 -54.66
CA VAL A 259 13.15 66.28 -55.52
C VAL A 259 13.71 67.67 -55.84
N SER A 260 14.30 68.36 -54.86
CA SER A 260 14.92 69.67 -55.09
C SER A 260 16.10 69.59 -56.07
N LEU A 261 16.95 68.57 -55.93
CA LEU A 261 18.08 68.31 -56.81
C LEU A 261 17.61 67.97 -58.22
N ASN A 262 16.57 67.14 -58.34
CA ASN A 262 16.00 66.75 -59.63
C ASN A 262 15.34 67.93 -60.35
N ALA A 263 14.64 68.80 -59.63
CA ALA A 263 14.07 70.02 -60.19
C ALA A 263 15.16 70.97 -60.72
N ALA A 264 16.27 71.14 -59.99
CA ALA A 264 17.42 71.92 -60.44
C ALA A 264 18.04 71.32 -61.71
N ASN A 265 18.30 70.00 -61.72
CA ASN A 265 18.83 69.30 -62.89
C ASN A 265 17.92 69.43 -64.12
N THR A 266 16.61 69.25 -63.94
CA THR A 266 15.63 69.36 -65.02
C THR A 266 15.60 70.78 -65.60
N ARG A 267 15.70 71.81 -64.76
CA ARG A 267 15.74 73.21 -65.20
C ARG A 267 16.99 73.49 -66.03
N THR A 268 18.16 73.06 -65.57
CA THR A 268 19.42 73.22 -66.31
C THR A 268 19.40 72.49 -67.66
N LEU A 269 18.82 71.29 -67.71
CA LEU A 269 18.64 70.55 -68.96
C LEU A 269 17.68 71.27 -69.92
N ALA A 270 16.56 71.79 -69.42
CA ALA A 270 15.59 72.52 -70.22
C ALA A 270 16.17 73.84 -70.77
N ASP A 271 16.96 74.56 -69.99
CA ASP A 271 17.64 75.79 -70.43
C ASP A 271 18.66 75.49 -71.54
N ALA A 272 19.41 74.40 -71.42
CA ALA A 272 20.35 73.93 -72.45
C ALA A 272 19.62 73.52 -73.74
N GLU A 273 18.48 72.83 -73.61
CA GLU A 273 17.67 72.39 -74.75
C GLU A 273 17.00 73.57 -75.46
N ALA A 274 16.49 74.56 -74.72
CA ALA A 274 15.93 75.78 -75.29
C ALA A 274 16.98 76.58 -76.09
N TYR A 275 18.22 76.66 -75.59
CA TYR A 275 19.33 77.26 -76.32
C TYR A 275 19.64 76.50 -77.62
N ARG A 276 19.64 75.17 -77.58
CA ARG A 276 19.88 74.29 -78.74
C ARG A 276 18.80 74.45 -79.81
N VAL A 277 17.52 74.40 -79.42
CA VAL A 277 16.37 74.54 -80.32
C VAL A 277 16.30 75.96 -80.91
N GLY A 278 16.57 76.99 -80.10
CA GLY A 278 16.63 78.38 -80.57
C GLY A 278 17.72 78.62 -81.61
N ALA A 279 18.89 78.00 -81.46
CA ALA A 279 19.96 78.06 -82.45
C ALA A 279 19.58 77.34 -83.76
N LEU A 280 18.88 76.20 -83.67
CA LEU A 280 18.36 75.47 -84.84
C LEU A 280 17.30 76.29 -85.60
N MET A 281 16.34 76.91 -84.91
CA MET A 281 15.26 77.69 -85.53
C MET A 281 15.77 78.89 -86.33
N LYS A 282 16.84 79.56 -85.88
CA LYS A 282 17.50 80.66 -86.62
C LYS A 282 18.12 80.24 -87.96
N ILE A 283 18.47 78.96 -88.14
CA ILE A 283 19.03 78.44 -89.39
C ILE A 283 17.93 78.23 -90.44
N PHE A 284 16.68 78.01 -90.01
CA PHE A 284 15.53 77.73 -90.89
C PHE A 284 14.68 78.97 -91.23
N GLU A 285 15.05 80.15 -90.75
CA GLU A 285 14.26 81.40 -90.85
C GLU A 285 14.17 82.00 -92.28
N GLY A 286 14.88 81.43 -93.26
CA GLY A 286 14.92 81.90 -94.66
C GLY A 286 14.62 80.84 -95.72
N VAL A 287 14.13 79.66 -95.34
CA VAL A 287 13.88 78.54 -96.26
C VAL A 287 12.40 78.50 -96.67
N ASP A 288 12.13 78.53 -97.98
CA ASP A 288 10.79 78.43 -98.58
C ASP A 288 10.02 77.21 -98.01
N THR A 289 8.76 77.40 -97.63
CA THR A 289 7.90 76.37 -96.99
C THR A 289 7.81 75.08 -97.82
N ARG A 290 8.01 75.16 -99.14
CA ARG A 290 8.09 73.97 -100.01
C ARG A 290 9.36 73.14 -99.82
N VAL A 291 10.49 73.75 -99.47
CA VAL A 291 11.77 73.05 -99.21
C VAL A 291 11.78 72.43 -97.81
N ILE A 292 11.16 73.07 -96.83
CA ILE A 292 10.96 72.50 -95.48
C ILE A 292 10.07 71.26 -95.56
N GLN A 293 9.01 71.28 -96.38
CA GLN A 293 8.17 70.10 -96.63
C GLN A 293 8.92 69.00 -97.39
N ALA A 294 9.80 69.34 -98.35
CA ALA A 294 10.62 68.37 -99.07
C ALA A 294 11.69 67.71 -98.18
N LEU A 295 12.32 68.46 -97.27
CA LEU A 295 13.26 67.92 -96.28
C LEU A 295 12.55 67.06 -95.21
N ALA A 296 11.37 67.48 -94.75
CA ALA A 296 10.53 66.67 -93.86
C ALA A 296 10.10 65.35 -94.54
N ALA A 297 9.77 65.38 -95.84
CA ALA A 297 9.40 64.20 -96.62
C ALA A 297 10.55 63.20 -96.81
N THR A 298 11.81 63.61 -96.60
CA THR A 298 12.98 62.71 -96.77
C THR A 298 13.15 61.74 -95.59
N GLY A 299 12.44 61.92 -94.47
CA GLY A 299 12.49 61.07 -93.27
C GLY A 299 11.15 60.51 -92.79
N MET A 300 10.07 60.68 -93.56
CA MET A 300 8.71 60.22 -93.19
C MET A 300 8.51 58.73 -93.46
N GLN A 301 7.81 58.03 -92.56
CA GLN A 301 7.48 56.62 -92.75
C GLN A 301 6.52 56.45 -93.95
N PRO A 302 6.55 55.31 -94.67
CA PRO A 302 5.75 55.09 -95.89
C PRO A 302 4.26 55.46 -95.73
N GLY A 303 3.65 55.16 -94.59
CA GLY A 303 2.26 55.52 -94.29
C GLY A 303 1.98 57.03 -94.20
N GLN A 304 2.96 57.84 -93.78
CA GLN A 304 2.82 59.30 -93.70
C GLN A 304 3.01 59.98 -95.07
N LEU A 305 3.88 59.44 -95.94
CA LEU A 305 4.00 59.89 -97.34
C LEU A 305 2.71 59.60 -98.13
N ILE A 306 2.06 58.48 -97.85
CA ILE A 306 0.78 58.10 -98.42
C ILE A 306 -0.34 59.04 -97.94
N ALA A 307 -0.39 59.39 -96.65
CA ALA A 307 -1.37 60.34 -96.12
C ALA A 307 -1.24 61.73 -96.80
N GLN A 308 -0.02 62.19 -97.04
CA GLN A 308 0.23 63.44 -97.76
C GLN A 308 -0.17 63.34 -99.25
N ALA A 309 0.08 62.19 -99.90
CA ALA A 309 -0.36 61.93 -101.27
C ALA A 309 -1.89 61.84 -101.40
N PHE A 310 -2.59 61.25 -100.43
CA PHE A 310 -4.06 61.26 -100.35
C PHE A 310 -4.60 62.67 -100.16
N SER A 311 -3.94 63.50 -99.34
CA SER A 311 -4.34 64.91 -99.19
C SER A 311 -4.14 65.71 -100.48
N GLY A 312 -3.04 65.47 -101.22
CA GLY A 312 -2.81 66.10 -102.53
C GLY A 312 -3.74 65.58 -103.64
N LEU A 313 -4.17 64.33 -103.57
CA LEU A 313 -5.23 63.76 -104.43
C LEU A 313 -6.60 64.37 -104.11
N ALA A 314 -6.89 64.64 -102.83
CA ALA A 314 -8.12 65.29 -102.39
C ALA A 314 -8.19 66.76 -102.84
N GLU A 315 -7.07 67.50 -102.84
CA GLU A 315 -7.03 68.89 -103.32
C GLU A 315 -7.23 69.04 -104.84
N LYS A 316 -7.04 67.97 -105.63
CA LYS A 316 -7.28 67.95 -107.09
C LYS A 316 -8.44 67.06 -107.52
N ALA A 317 -9.31 66.68 -106.57
CA ALA A 317 -10.40 65.74 -106.78
C ALA A 317 -11.41 66.16 -107.86
N GLU A 318 -11.56 67.45 -108.16
CA GLU A 318 -12.45 67.94 -109.23
C GLU A 318 -12.05 67.49 -110.64
N LYS A 319 -10.80 67.05 -110.87
CA LYS A 319 -10.32 66.57 -112.18
C LYS A 319 -10.27 65.05 -112.31
N ILE A 320 -10.70 64.29 -111.29
CA ILE A 320 -10.57 62.83 -111.24
C ILE A 320 -11.97 62.21 -111.14
N GLY A 321 -12.47 61.64 -112.23
CA GLY A 321 -13.88 61.21 -112.35
C GLY A 321 -14.31 60.05 -111.45
N GLN A 322 -13.46 59.04 -111.23
CA GLN A 322 -13.73 57.93 -110.30
C GLN A 322 -12.42 57.20 -109.97
N LEU A 323 -12.04 57.13 -108.69
CA LEU A 323 -10.90 56.35 -108.22
C LEU A 323 -11.42 55.20 -107.35
N ASN A 324 -11.34 53.97 -107.85
CA ASN A 324 -11.69 52.77 -107.08
C ASN A 324 -10.47 52.28 -106.32
N VAL A 325 -10.46 52.49 -105.00
CA VAL A 325 -9.41 51.96 -104.11
C VAL A 325 -9.87 50.61 -103.58
N SER A 326 -9.21 49.52 -103.98
CA SER A 326 -9.53 48.19 -103.46
C SER A 326 -8.96 48.00 -102.03
N PRO A 327 -9.66 47.28 -101.14
CA PRO A 327 -9.18 47.02 -99.77
C PRO A 327 -7.80 46.31 -99.73
N GLU A 328 -7.49 45.52 -100.75
CA GLU A 328 -6.22 44.79 -100.87
C GLU A 328 -5.03 45.72 -101.16
N LEU A 329 -5.24 46.81 -101.91
CA LEU A 329 -4.19 47.79 -102.22
C LEU A 329 -3.88 48.70 -101.02
N LEU A 330 -4.91 49.02 -100.22
CA LEU A 330 -4.76 49.70 -98.92
C LEU A 330 -3.98 48.84 -97.92
N ASN A 331 -4.28 47.55 -97.85
CA ASN A 331 -3.58 46.65 -96.93
C ASN A 331 -2.12 46.40 -97.31
N SER A 332 -1.77 46.34 -98.61
CA SER A 332 -0.37 46.16 -99.03
C SER A 332 0.49 47.41 -98.75
N LEU A 333 -0.11 48.60 -98.83
CA LEU A 333 0.57 49.88 -98.62
C LEU A 333 0.72 50.25 -97.13
N MET A 334 -0.12 49.74 -96.24
CA MET A 334 -0.02 49.96 -94.79
C MET A 334 0.90 48.96 -94.06
N GLN A 335 1.43 47.94 -94.74
CA GLN A 335 2.33 46.97 -94.12
C GLN A 335 3.72 47.58 -93.88
N LYS A 336 4.05 47.72 -92.60
CA LYS A 336 5.38 48.11 -92.11
C LYS A 336 6.37 46.95 -92.37
N PRO A 337 7.58 47.17 -92.93
CA PRO A 337 8.58 46.11 -93.05
C PRO A 337 8.99 45.60 -91.67
N ALA A 338 8.98 44.28 -91.49
CA ALA A 338 9.23 43.62 -90.20
C ALA A 338 10.68 43.81 -89.72
N GLU A 339 10.84 44.33 -88.50
CA GLU A 339 12.14 44.45 -87.83
C GLU A 339 12.44 43.17 -87.02
N ALA A 340 13.64 42.63 -87.22
CA ALA A 340 14.11 41.31 -86.76
C ALA A 340 14.35 41.24 -85.23
N PRO A 341 14.33 40.02 -84.63
CA PRO A 341 14.12 39.85 -83.19
C PRO A 341 15.40 40.13 -82.38
N ARG A 342 15.28 40.87 -81.28
CA ARG A 342 16.36 40.99 -80.28
C ARG A 342 16.17 39.99 -79.15
N VAL A 343 17.23 39.22 -78.97
CA VAL A 343 17.49 38.17 -77.98
C VAL A 343 17.44 38.75 -76.56
N ARG A 344 16.77 38.03 -75.66
CA ARG A 344 16.71 38.30 -74.21
C ARG A 344 18.12 38.25 -73.59
N GLN A 345 18.43 39.22 -72.73
CA GLN A 345 19.28 39.02 -71.57
C GLN A 345 18.43 39.22 -70.32
#